data_AF-A0A175Y326-F1
#
_entry.id   AF-A0A175Y326-F1
#
_cell.length_a   1.000
_cell.length_b   1.000
_cell.length_c   1.000
_cell.angle_alpha   90.00
_cell.angle_beta   90.00
_cell.angle_gamma   90.00
#
_symmetry.space_group_name_H-M   'P 1'
#
loop_
_entity.id
_entity.type
_entity.pdbx_description
1 polymer ?
#
loop_
_entity_poly.entity_id
_entity_poly.type
_entity_poly.pdbx_seq_one_letter_code
_entity_poly.pdbx_strand_id
1 'polypeptide(L)'
;MVDKSWGVGPSTGLRVRTNASPDARAAERAQAREARAAARVADTERRLETRAAEREAEAAQREQARTARREAEEQAAARDPHAREARRPRGSGRKDVVREQRDTRGYTTLVDADRIRVLAKRGASVTGLAGAFGISEEEVAAVLAAGD
;
A
#
# COMPACT_ATOMS: atom_id res chain seq x y z
N MET A 1 -14.04 -52.14 -21.22
CA MET A 1 -12.67 -52.47 -20.80
C MET A 1 -12.46 -51.85 -19.43
N VAL A 2 -12.34 -52.65 -18.37
CA VAL A 2 -12.13 -52.18 -16.99
C VAL A 2 -10.66 -52.40 -16.64
N ASP A 3 -9.95 -51.32 -16.35
CA ASP A 3 -8.53 -51.28 -16.07
C ASP A 3 -8.20 -51.96 -14.73
N LYS A 4 -7.24 -52.89 -14.76
CA LYS A 4 -6.76 -53.71 -13.63
C LYS A 4 -5.47 -53.12 -13.06
N SER A 5 -5.49 -51.86 -12.63
CA SER A 5 -4.29 -51.13 -12.19
C SER A 5 -4.07 -51.06 -10.67
N TRP A 6 -4.66 -51.97 -9.87
CA TRP A 6 -4.41 -52.06 -8.42
C TRP A 6 -3.85 -53.42 -8.00
N GLY A 7 -2.88 -53.94 -8.77
CA GLY A 7 -2.15 -55.16 -8.42
C GLY A 7 -0.88 -54.86 -7.62
N VAL A 8 -1.00 -54.55 -6.32
CA VAL A 8 0.13 -54.79 -5.40
C VAL A 8 0.00 -56.23 -4.94
N GLY A 9 0.63 -57.15 -5.67
CA GLY A 9 0.74 -58.55 -5.24
C GLY A 9 1.38 -58.61 -3.85
N PRO A 10 1.02 -59.59 -2.99
CA PRO A 10 1.65 -59.70 -1.69
C PRO A 10 3.13 -59.95 -1.92
N SER A 11 3.98 -58.96 -1.60
CA SER A 11 5.40 -59.20 -1.54
C SER A 11 5.61 -60.24 -0.44
N THR A 12 5.92 -61.47 -0.84
CA THR A 12 6.50 -62.48 0.04
C THR A 12 7.94 -62.07 0.32
N GLY A 13 8.13 -60.85 0.83
CA GLY A 13 9.42 -60.41 1.35
C GLY A 13 9.75 -61.30 2.54
N LEU A 14 11.00 -61.77 2.59
CA LEU A 14 11.55 -62.46 3.75
C LEU A 14 11.11 -61.72 5.01
N ARG A 15 10.21 -62.31 5.81
CA ARG A 15 9.99 -61.84 7.17
C ARG A 15 11.26 -62.19 7.92
N VAL A 16 12.16 -61.23 8.03
CA VAL A 16 13.32 -61.33 8.92
C VAL A 16 12.74 -61.52 10.33
N ARG A 17 12.66 -62.78 10.75
CA ARG A 17 12.36 -63.14 12.14
C ARG A 17 13.61 -62.77 12.91
N THR A 18 13.65 -61.53 13.39
CA THR A 18 14.64 -61.15 14.38
C THR A 18 14.41 -62.04 15.60
N ASN A 19 15.46 -62.71 16.10
CA ASN A 19 15.41 -63.53 17.32
C ASN A 19 15.20 -62.69 18.60
N ALA A 20 14.74 -61.44 18.46
CA ALA A 20 14.51 -60.52 19.56
C ALA A 20 13.21 -60.87 20.29
N SER A 21 13.28 -60.90 21.62
CA SER A 21 12.11 -61.10 22.46
C SER A 21 11.05 -60.01 22.17
N PRO A 22 9.76 -60.29 22.44
CA PRO A 22 8.70 -59.28 22.35
C PRO A 22 9.05 -57.98 23.11
N ASP A 23 9.69 -58.10 24.27
CA ASP A 23 10.10 -56.96 25.10
C ASP A 23 11.21 -56.13 24.46
N ALA A 24 12.22 -56.79 23.87
CA ALA A 24 13.28 -56.10 23.13
C ALA A 24 12.72 -55.30 21.94
N ARG A 25 11.75 -55.87 21.21
CA ARG A 25 11.05 -55.17 20.12
C ARG A 25 10.16 -54.03 20.62
N ALA A 26 9.56 -54.16 21.80
CA ALA A 26 8.78 -53.10 22.41
C ALA A 26 9.67 -51.92 22.84
N ALA A 27 10.82 -52.22 23.43
CA ALA A 27 11.83 -51.23 23.82
C ALA A 27 12.40 -50.48 22.61
N GLU A 28 12.76 -51.19 21.54
CA GLU A 28 13.24 -50.59 20.29
C GLU A 28 12.19 -49.65 19.68
N ARG A 29 10.92 -50.05 19.67
CA ARG A 29 9.83 -49.18 19.20
C ARG A 29 9.62 -47.97 20.10
N ALA A 30 9.82 -48.09 21.41
CA ALA A 30 9.75 -46.98 22.35
C ALA A 30 10.87 -45.96 22.09
N GLN A 31 12.11 -46.44 21.99
CA GLN A 31 13.27 -45.63 21.62
C GLN A 31 13.09 -44.94 20.26
N ALA A 32 12.58 -45.65 19.26
CA ALA A 32 12.29 -45.07 17.94
C ALA A 32 11.16 -44.03 17.98
N ARG A 33 10.21 -44.11 18.92
CA ARG A 33 9.19 -43.07 19.13
C ARG A 33 9.80 -41.84 19.80
N GLU A 34 10.63 -42.03 20.82
CA GLU A 34 11.34 -40.96 21.52
C GLU A 34 12.30 -40.22 20.60
N ALA A 35 13.11 -40.94 19.83
CA ALA A 35 14.01 -40.34 18.84
C ALA A 35 13.26 -39.49 17.80
N ARG A 36 12.10 -39.97 17.32
CA ARG A 36 11.24 -39.20 16.40
C ARG A 36 10.62 -37.98 17.09
N ALA A 37 10.28 -38.07 18.37
CA ALA A 37 9.76 -36.93 19.12
C ALA A 37 10.85 -35.86 19.31
N ALA A 38 12.04 -36.26 19.72
CA ALA A 38 13.20 -35.36 19.87
C ALA A 38 13.58 -34.70 18.55
N ALA A 39 13.61 -35.46 17.44
CA ALA A 39 13.91 -34.93 16.11
C ALA A 39 12.90 -33.87 15.66
N ARG A 40 11.60 -34.05 15.97
CA ARG A 40 10.57 -33.05 15.67
C ARG A 40 10.77 -31.76 16.46
N VAL A 41 11.08 -31.87 17.75
CA VAL A 41 11.35 -30.70 18.60
C VAL A 41 12.56 -29.92 18.06
N ALA A 42 13.68 -30.60 17.82
CA ALA A 42 14.89 -29.97 17.29
C ALA A 42 14.67 -29.32 15.91
N ASP A 43 13.87 -29.93 15.04
CA ASP A 43 13.50 -29.32 13.75
C ASP A 43 12.61 -28.08 13.93
N THR A 44 11.67 -28.11 14.87
CA THR A 44 10.83 -26.94 15.18
C THR A 44 11.64 -25.80 15.77
N GLU A 45 12.57 -26.08 16.70
CA GLU A 45 13.48 -25.09 17.28
C GLU A 45 14.32 -24.42 16.20
N ARG A 46 14.96 -25.21 15.34
CA ARG A 46 15.75 -24.70 14.21
C ARG A 46 14.93 -23.77 13.31
N ARG A 47 13.69 -24.15 12.97
CA ARG A 47 12.81 -23.31 12.13
C ARG A 47 12.44 -22.00 12.82
N LEU A 48 12.23 -22.02 14.13
CA LEU A 48 11.91 -20.81 14.89
C LEU A 48 13.13 -19.89 14.98
N GLU A 49 14.33 -20.45 15.20
CA GLU A 49 15.60 -19.71 15.20
C GLU A 49 15.86 -19.05 13.85
N THR A 50 15.71 -19.79 12.74
CA THR A 50 15.86 -19.23 11.39
C THR A 50 14.89 -18.07 11.14
N ARG A 51 13.60 -18.25 11.48
CA ARG A 51 12.59 -17.19 11.34
C ARG A 51 12.83 -15.98 12.25
N ALA A 52 13.47 -16.18 13.41
CA ALA A 52 13.85 -15.09 14.29
C ALA A 52 14.99 -14.28 13.66
N ALA A 53 16.05 -14.95 13.19
CA ALA A 53 17.18 -14.33 12.51
C ALA A 53 16.77 -13.59 11.23
N GLU A 54 15.88 -14.16 10.41
CA GLU A 54 15.35 -13.50 9.22
C GLU A 54 14.60 -12.21 9.55
N ARG A 55 13.74 -12.23 10.58
CA ARG A 55 12.98 -11.06 11.02
C ARG A 55 13.89 -9.96 11.57
N GLU A 56 14.93 -10.34 12.31
CA GLU A 56 15.93 -9.40 12.82
C GLU A 56 16.70 -8.75 11.66
N ALA A 57 17.15 -9.53 10.68
CA ALA A 57 17.82 -9.02 9.49
C ALA A 57 16.93 -8.08 8.67
N GLU A 58 15.65 -8.42 8.47
CA GLU A 58 14.69 -7.56 7.79
C GLU A 58 14.42 -6.26 8.57
N ALA A 59 14.33 -6.34 9.90
CA ALA A 59 14.17 -5.17 10.75
C ALA A 59 15.39 -4.23 10.64
N ALA A 60 16.60 -4.79 10.69
CA ALA A 60 17.84 -4.04 10.52
C ALA A 60 17.92 -3.36 9.15
N GLN A 61 17.59 -4.07 8.06
CA GLN A 61 17.56 -3.49 6.71
C GLN A 61 16.55 -2.35 6.58
N ARG A 62 15.36 -2.50 7.18
CA ARG A 62 14.35 -1.44 7.17
C ARG A 62 14.79 -0.20 7.94
N GLU A 63 15.47 -0.37 9.07
CA GLU A 63 15.99 0.79 9.81
C GLU A 63 17.14 1.47 9.06
N GLN A 64 18.06 0.70 8.46
CA GLN A 64 19.11 1.24 7.56
C GLN A 64 18.52 2.03 6.39
N ALA A 65 17.45 1.52 5.76
CA ALA A 65 16.77 2.24 4.68
C ALA A 65 16.11 3.54 5.18
N ARG A 66 15.56 3.56 6.40
CA ARG A 66 14.99 4.76 7.01
C ARG A 66 16.07 5.78 7.35
N THR A 67 17.20 5.36 7.94
CA THR A 67 18.30 6.28 8.27
C THR A 67 18.90 6.86 7.00
N ALA A 68 19.19 6.03 5.99
CA ALA A 68 19.68 6.50 4.69
C ALA A 68 18.72 7.49 4.03
N ARG A 69 17.39 7.27 4.13
CA ARG A 69 16.40 8.24 3.64
C ARG A 69 16.44 9.56 4.41
N ARG A 70 16.52 9.51 5.75
CA ARG A 70 16.63 10.72 6.59
C ARG A 70 17.90 11.51 6.24
N GLU A 71 19.04 10.83 6.14
CA GLU A 71 20.32 11.46 5.76
C GLU A 71 20.25 12.08 4.35
N ALA A 72 19.66 11.40 3.37
CA ALA A 72 19.46 11.95 2.04
C ALA A 72 18.53 13.18 2.04
N GLU A 73 17.46 13.16 2.85
CA GLU A 73 16.57 14.30 3.05
C GLU A 73 17.29 15.49 3.71
N GLU A 74 18.12 15.24 4.72
CA GLU A 74 18.93 16.26 5.40
C GLU A 74 19.97 16.87 4.45
N GLN A 75 20.68 16.05 3.68
CA GLN A 75 21.63 16.53 2.66
C GLN A 75 20.93 17.35 1.57
N ALA A 76 19.74 16.95 1.14
CA ALA A 76 18.95 17.70 0.17
C ALA A 76 18.50 19.06 0.75
N ALA A 77 18.03 19.08 2.00
CA ALA A 77 17.63 20.30 2.69
C ALA A 77 18.79 21.27 2.93
N ALA A 78 20.00 20.75 3.18
CA ALA A 78 21.21 21.56 3.31
C ALA A 78 21.62 22.23 1.98
N ARG A 79 21.36 21.58 0.84
CA ARG A 79 21.64 22.14 -0.50
C ARG A 79 20.60 23.14 -0.97
N ASP A 80 19.34 22.91 -0.65
CA ASP A 80 18.22 23.79 -0.97
C ASP A 80 17.15 23.75 0.14
N PRO A 81 17.09 24.79 0.99
CA PRO A 81 16.10 24.87 2.08
C PRO A 81 14.64 24.87 1.59
N HIS A 82 14.37 25.34 0.37
CA HIS A 82 13.01 25.42 -0.19
C HIS A 82 12.58 24.13 -0.91
N ALA A 83 13.53 23.28 -1.33
CA ALA A 83 13.23 21.98 -1.95
C ALA A 83 12.44 21.04 -1.02
N ARG A 84 12.63 21.17 0.30
CA ARG A 84 11.91 20.38 1.32
C ARG A 84 10.40 20.68 1.34
N GLU A 85 10.05 21.93 1.14
CA GLU A 85 8.66 22.40 1.17
C GLU A 85 7.90 22.00 -0.10
N ALA A 86 8.59 22.00 -1.24
CA ALA A 86 8.04 21.57 -2.54
C ALA A 86 7.83 20.05 -2.65
N ARG A 87 8.66 19.24 -1.96
CA ARG A 87 8.61 17.76 -2.01
C ARG A 87 7.72 17.13 -0.95
N ARG A 88 7.14 17.93 -0.05
CA ARG A 88 6.24 17.42 0.98
C ARG A 88 5.11 16.66 0.27
N PRO A 89 4.98 15.33 0.46
CA PRO A 89 3.88 14.60 -0.13
C PRO A 89 2.60 15.30 0.32
N ARG A 90 1.70 15.59 -0.63
CA ARG A 90 0.36 16.13 -0.36
C ARG A 90 -0.45 15.03 0.35
N GLY A 91 -0.05 14.70 1.57
CA GLY A 91 -0.54 13.60 2.36
C GLY A 91 -1.70 14.05 3.22
N SER A 92 -2.83 13.38 3.02
CA SER A 92 -3.83 13.04 4.04
C SER A 92 -3.98 14.04 5.19
N GLY A 93 -4.74 15.10 4.94
CA GLY A 93 -5.86 15.46 5.82
C GLY A 93 -5.59 15.76 7.30
N ARG A 94 -4.44 16.28 7.71
CA ARG A 94 -4.39 17.12 8.92
C ARG A 94 -4.49 18.59 8.52
N LYS A 95 -5.70 19.11 8.68
CA LYS A 95 -6.09 20.52 8.45
C LYS A 95 -5.63 21.43 9.61
N ASP A 96 -4.60 21.05 10.36
CA ASP A 96 -4.10 21.82 11.50
C ASP A 96 -3.34 23.08 11.03
N VAL A 97 -3.11 23.24 9.72
CA VAL A 97 -2.75 24.52 9.13
C VAL A 97 -4.02 25.37 9.04
N VAL A 98 -4.21 26.24 10.03
CA VAL A 98 -5.14 27.37 9.91
C VAL A 98 -4.62 28.25 8.78
N ARG A 99 -5.12 28.01 7.57
CA ARG A 99 -4.91 28.95 6.47
C ARG A 99 -5.63 30.23 6.89
N GLU A 100 -4.90 31.34 6.94
CA GLU A 100 -5.50 32.65 7.09
C GLU A 100 -6.66 32.76 6.10
N GLN A 101 -7.87 32.96 6.63
CA GLN A 101 -9.04 33.14 5.79
C GLN A 101 -8.90 34.51 5.14
N ARG A 102 -8.59 34.52 3.84
CA ARG A 102 -8.58 35.77 3.07
C ARG A 102 -9.99 36.34 3.09
N ASP A 103 -10.13 37.57 3.56
CA ASP A 103 -11.38 38.31 3.40
C ASP A 103 -11.51 38.73 1.94
N THR A 104 -12.39 38.05 1.20
CA THR A 104 -12.69 38.32 -0.20
C THR A 104 -13.95 39.17 -0.37
N ARG A 105 -14.53 39.70 0.71
CA ARG A 105 -15.76 40.51 0.65
C ARG A 105 -15.58 41.79 -0.17
N GLY A 106 -14.35 42.27 -0.32
CA GLY A 106 -14.01 43.45 -1.14
C GLY A 106 -13.54 43.14 -2.57
N TYR A 107 -13.56 41.88 -3.01
CA TYR A 107 -13.12 41.54 -4.36
C TYR A 107 -14.23 41.86 -5.37
N THR A 108 -13.99 42.87 -6.19
CA THR A 108 -14.85 43.16 -7.34
C THR A 108 -14.47 42.24 -8.49
N THR A 109 -15.44 41.48 -9.01
CA THR A 109 -15.29 40.77 -10.28
C THR A 109 -15.14 41.81 -11.40
N LEU A 110 -13.98 41.83 -12.06
CA LEU A 110 -13.82 42.58 -13.29
C LEU A 110 -14.73 41.96 -14.35
N VAL A 111 -15.61 42.78 -14.93
CA VAL A 111 -16.50 42.36 -16.01
C VAL A 111 -15.66 42.19 -17.28
N ASP A 112 -15.41 40.94 -17.66
CA ASP A 112 -14.66 40.57 -18.85
C ASP A 112 -15.63 40.06 -19.92
N ALA A 113 -15.76 40.85 -21.00
CA ALA A 113 -16.64 40.55 -22.12
C ALA A 113 -16.28 39.23 -22.82
N ASP A 114 -15.00 38.91 -22.95
CA ASP A 114 -14.57 37.65 -23.58
C ASP A 114 -14.90 36.46 -22.69
N ARG A 115 -14.77 36.64 -21.38
CA ARG A 115 -15.18 35.62 -20.41
C ARG A 115 -16.68 35.34 -20.45
N ILE A 116 -17.50 36.39 -20.53
CA ILE A 116 -18.97 36.27 -20.67
C ILE A 116 -19.32 35.46 -21.94
N ARG A 117 -18.70 35.79 -23.08
CA ARG A 117 -18.91 35.08 -24.35
C ARG A 117 -18.50 33.61 -24.28
N VAL A 118 -17.35 33.32 -23.68
CA VAL A 118 -16.86 31.93 -23.53
C VAL A 118 -17.80 31.11 -22.65
N LEU A 119 -18.34 31.69 -21.58
CA LEU A 119 -19.27 31.00 -20.69
C LEU A 119 -20.65 30.80 -21.36
N ALA A 120 -21.14 31.78 -22.11
CA ALA A 120 -22.36 31.64 -22.90
C ALA A 120 -22.25 30.51 -23.94
N LYS A 121 -21.11 30.42 -24.67
CA LYS A 121 -20.81 29.30 -25.59
C LYS A 121 -20.81 27.93 -24.91
N ARG A 122 -20.55 27.88 -23.59
CA ARG A 122 -20.58 26.65 -22.78
C ARG A 122 -21.96 26.35 -22.18
N GLY A 123 -22.98 27.14 -22.51
CA GLY A 123 -24.36 26.93 -22.08
C GLY A 123 -24.74 27.65 -20.78
N ALA A 124 -23.97 28.64 -20.33
CA ALA A 124 -24.39 29.48 -19.21
C ALA A 124 -25.61 30.34 -19.61
N SER A 125 -26.62 30.42 -18.73
CA SER A 125 -27.80 31.26 -18.95
C SER A 125 -27.48 32.74 -18.69
N VAL A 126 -28.22 33.64 -19.36
CA VAL A 126 -28.08 35.10 -19.20
C VAL A 126 -28.24 35.53 -17.74
N THR A 127 -29.27 35.02 -17.05
CA THR A 127 -29.50 35.25 -15.62
C THR A 127 -28.35 34.75 -14.74
N GLY A 128 -27.75 33.61 -15.09
CA GLY A 128 -26.60 33.06 -14.37
C GLY A 128 -25.33 33.89 -14.55
N LEU A 129 -25.14 34.47 -15.74
CA LEU A 129 -24.03 35.38 -16.04
C LEU A 129 -24.22 36.72 -15.33
N ALA A 130 -25.43 37.30 -15.38
CA ALA A 130 -25.77 38.53 -14.68
C ALA A 130 -25.48 38.42 -13.17
N GLY A 131 -25.92 37.34 -12.52
CA GLY A 131 -25.66 37.10 -11.11
C GLY A 131 -24.19 36.86 -10.77
N ALA A 132 -23.42 36.22 -11.65
CA ALA A 132 -22.01 35.92 -11.41
C ALA A 132 -21.09 37.14 -11.60
N PHE A 133 -21.42 38.04 -12.52
CA PHE A 133 -20.64 39.24 -12.82
C PHE A 133 -21.17 40.50 -12.11
N GLY A 134 -22.37 40.43 -11.51
CA GLY A 134 -22.99 41.56 -10.82
C GLY A 134 -23.46 42.67 -11.76
N ILE A 135 -23.81 42.31 -13.00
CA ILE A 135 -24.33 43.22 -14.04
C ILE A 135 -25.76 42.85 -14.40
N SER A 136 -26.48 43.75 -15.08
CA SER A 136 -27.84 43.51 -15.55
C SER A 136 -27.90 42.47 -16.68
N GLU A 137 -29.05 41.81 -16.85
CA GLU A 137 -29.27 40.89 -17.98
C GLU A 137 -29.17 41.61 -19.34
N GLU A 138 -29.55 42.90 -19.39
CA GLU A 138 -29.46 43.75 -20.58
C GLU A 138 -27.99 44.00 -20.98
N GLU A 139 -27.11 44.25 -20.02
CA GLU A 139 -25.67 44.41 -20.26
C GLU A 139 -25.04 43.09 -20.74
N VAL A 140 -25.45 41.95 -20.19
CA VAL A 140 -25.01 40.63 -20.68
C VAL A 140 -25.46 40.42 -22.12
N ALA A 141 -26.73 40.74 -22.44
CA ALA A 141 -27.26 40.60 -23.79
C ALA A 141 -26.52 41.51 -24.79
N ALA A 142 -26.19 42.75 -24.40
CA ALA A 142 -25.40 43.68 -25.22
C ALA A 142 -23.98 43.15 -25.49
N VAL A 143 -23.32 42.58 -24.48
CA VAL A 143 -21.98 41.97 -24.64
C VAL A 143 -21.97 40.77 -25.59
N LEU A 144 -23.05 39.97 -25.56
CA LEU A 144 -23.22 38.84 -26.46
C LEU A 144 -23.52 39.30 -27.89
N ALA A 145 -24.38 40.31 -28.07
CA ALA A 145 -24.71 40.86 -29.38
C ALA A 145 -23.54 41.62 -30.04
N ALA A 146 -22.61 42.18 -29.26
CA ALA A 146 -21.43 42.86 -29.76
C ALA A 146 -20.26 41.92 -30.12
N GLY A 147 -20.41 40.61 -29.90
CA GLY A 147 -19.39 39.59 -30.14
C GLY A 147 -19.68 38.62 -31.30
N ASP A 148 -20.83 38.79 -31.95
CA ASP A 148 -21.16 38.21 -33.26
C ASP A 148 -20.67 39.15 -34.38
#